data_AF-A0A2E0ZTB3-F1
#
_entry.id   AF-A0A2E0ZTB3-F1
#
_cell.length_a   1.000
_cell.length_b   1.000
_cell.length_c   1.000
_cell.angle_alpha   90.00
_cell.angle_beta   90.00
_cell.angle_gamma   90.00
#
_symmetry.space_group_name_H-M   'P 1'
#
loop_
_entity.id
_entity.type
_entity.pdbx_description
1 polymer ?
#
loop_
_entity_poly.entity_id
_entity_poly.type
_entity_poly.pdbx_seq_one_letter_code
_entity_poly.pdbx_strand_id
1 'polypeptide(L)' 'MGDDRVTREDLETELRDTFGDAGGRAGEARTPLLAAAVVVGAVLLGVAYLVGRRIGRRSSTTVEIRRI' A
#
# COMPACT_ATOMS: atom_id res chain seq x y z
N MET A 1 20.53 21.00 -43.78
CA MET A 1 19.88 21.53 -42.56
C MET A 1 18.38 21.38 -42.75
N GLY A 2 17.75 20.55 -41.94
CA GLY A 2 16.38 20.02 -42.05
C GLY A 2 16.49 18.61 -41.46
N ASP A 3 15.83 18.22 -40.37
CA ASP A 3 14.54 18.63 -39.84
C ASP A 3 14.54 18.42 -38.30
N ASP A 4 14.92 19.44 -37.52
CA ASP A 4 14.76 19.47 -36.05
C ASP A 4 13.35 19.95 -35.64
N ARG A 5 12.33 19.62 -36.43
CA ARG A 5 10.97 20.06 -36.17
C ARG A 5 10.17 18.90 -35.60
N VAL A 6 10.04 18.89 -34.28
CA VAL A 6 9.11 18.02 -33.57
C VAL A 6 7.72 18.20 -34.18
N THR A 7 7.21 17.14 -34.82
CA THR A 7 5.90 17.17 -35.47
C THR A 7 4.80 16.83 -34.46
N ARG A 8 3.55 17.12 -34.81
CA ARG A 8 2.42 16.86 -33.91
C ARG A 8 2.23 15.36 -33.71
N GLU A 9 2.53 14.59 -34.75
CA GLU A 9 2.48 13.14 -34.77
C GLU A 9 3.53 12.52 -33.83
N ASP A 10 4.73 13.11 -33.76
CA ASP A 10 5.78 12.69 -32.83
C ASP A 10 5.35 12.92 -31.36
N LEU A 11 4.75 14.08 -31.07
CA LEU A 11 4.23 14.38 -29.74
C LEU A 11 3.07 13.47 -29.34
N GLU A 12 2.16 13.16 -30.28
CA GLU A 12 1.04 12.26 -30.01
C GLU A 12 1.53 10.83 -29.74
N THR A 13 2.57 10.40 -30.46
CA THR A 13 3.20 9.09 -30.27
C THR A 13 3.89 9.01 -28.90
N GLU A 14 4.72 10.00 -28.55
CA GLU A 14 5.42 10.05 -27.25
C GLU A 14 4.44 10.16 -26.06
N LEU A 15 3.35 10.93 -26.23
CA LEU A 15 2.28 10.99 -25.23
C LEU A 15 1.54 9.66 -25.13
N ARG A 16 1.19 9.04 -26.25
CA ARG A 16 0.48 7.76 -26.24
C ARG A 16 1.33 6.66 -25.61
N ASP A 17 2.63 6.66 -25.89
CA ASP A 17 3.58 5.71 -25.30
C ASP A 17 3.70 5.96 -23.79
N THR A 18 4.03 7.19 -23.38
CA THR A 18 4.21 7.55 -21.95
C THR A 18 2.94 7.32 -21.13
N PHE A 19 1.77 7.78 -21.61
CA PHE A 19 0.51 7.69 -20.88
C PHE A 19 -0.21 6.35 -21.09
N GLY A 20 -0.03 5.70 -22.23
CA GLY A 20 -0.55 4.36 -22.50
C GLY A 20 0.10 3.31 -21.61
N ASP A 21 1.42 3.40 -21.41
CA ASP A 21 2.15 2.56 -20.47
C ASP A 21 1.85 2.92 -19.00
N ALA A 22 1.66 4.21 -18.68
CA ALA A 22 1.24 4.62 -17.34
C ALA A 22 -0.17 4.12 -16.98
N GLY A 23 -1.11 4.17 -17.93
CA GLY A 23 -2.47 3.65 -17.77
C GLY A 23 -2.52 2.13 -17.74
N GLY A 24 -1.73 1.45 -18.58
CA GLY A 24 -1.59 0.00 -18.62
C GLY A 24 -0.98 -0.57 -17.33
N ARG A 25 0.09 0.05 -16.82
CA ARG A 25 0.66 -0.29 -15.50
C ARG A 25 -0.32 -0.02 -14.37
N ALA A 26 -1.12 1.03 -14.43
CA ALA A 26 -2.16 1.25 -13.43
C ALA A 26 -3.29 0.19 -13.52
N GLY A 27 -3.55 -0.43 -14.67
CA GLY A 27 -4.48 -1.56 -14.81
C GLY A 27 -3.89 -2.87 -14.26
N GLU A 28 -2.68 -3.20 -14.69
CA GLU A 28 -1.97 -4.44 -14.33
C GLU A 28 -1.47 -4.43 -12.87
N ALA A 29 -1.08 -3.27 -12.33
CA ALA A 29 -0.57 -3.13 -10.97
C ALA A 29 -1.66 -3.05 -9.89
N ARG A 30 -2.96 -2.95 -10.24
CA ARG A 30 -4.05 -2.91 -9.24
C ARG A 30 -4.05 -4.16 -8.37
N THR A 31 -3.92 -5.33 -8.97
CA THR A 31 -3.93 -6.62 -8.27
C THR A 31 -2.74 -6.77 -7.31
N PRO A 32 -1.47 -6.57 -7.72
CA PRO A 32 -0.35 -6.67 -6.79
C PRO A 32 -0.36 -5.57 -5.73
N LEU A 33 -0.84 -4.36 -6.04
CA LEU A 33 -0.91 -3.26 -5.07
C LEU A 33 -1.99 -3.50 -4.00
N LEU A 34 -3.15 -4.03 -4.39
CA LEU A 34 -4.18 -4.49 -3.45
C LEU A 34 -3.67 -5.65 -2.58
N ALA A 35 -2.99 -6.63 -3.18
CA ALA A 35 -2.40 -7.74 -2.42
C ALA A 35 -1.37 -7.25 -1.40
N ALA A 36 -0.48 -6.33 -1.80
CA ALA A 36 0.49 -5.72 -0.90
C ALA A 36 -0.19 -4.95 0.24
N ALA A 37 -1.24 -4.17 -0.05
CA ALA A 37 -2.00 -3.44 0.95
C ALA A 37 -2.65 -4.38 1.98
N VAL A 38 -3.21 -5.51 1.53
CA VAL A 38 -3.80 -6.54 2.42
C VAL A 38 -2.74 -7.15 3.33
N VAL A 39 -1.57 -7.51 2.79
CA VAL A 39 -0.46 -8.09 3.57
C VAL A 39 0.01 -7.10 4.63
N VAL A 40 0.26 -5.84 4.25
CA VAL A 40 0.69 -4.79 5.19
C VAL A 40 -0.37 -4.57 6.27
N GLY A 41 -1.65 -4.51 5.89
CA GLY A 41 -2.76 -4.39 6.85
C GLY A 41 -2.82 -5.54 7.85
N ALA A 42 -2.69 -6.78 7.38
CA ALA A 42 -2.68 -7.96 8.24
C ALA A 42 -1.50 -7.94 9.23
N VAL A 43 -0.31 -7.53 8.78
CA VAL A 43 0.87 -7.39 9.65
C VAL A 43 0.63 -6.34 10.73
N LEU A 44 0.11 -5.16 10.37
CA LEU A 44 -0.18 -4.09 11.33
C LEU A 44 -1.21 -4.53 12.38
N LEU A 45 -2.28 -5.21 11.96
CA LEU A 45 -3.27 -5.76 12.89
C LEU A 45 -2.67 -6.81 13.82
N GLY A 46 -1.83 -7.69 13.29
CA GLY A 46 -1.11 -8.69 14.08
C GLY A 46 -0.21 -8.05 15.15
N VAL A 47 0.57 -7.04 14.78
CA VAL A 47 1.41 -6.28 15.71
C VAL A 47 0.57 -5.58 16.77
N ALA A 48 -0.49 -4.87 16.38
CA ALA A 48 -1.38 -4.18 17.30
C ALA A 48 -2.02 -5.15 18.31
N TYR A 49 -2.48 -6.32 17.85
CA TYR A 49 -3.02 -7.37 18.71
C TYR A 49 -1.98 -7.90 19.70
N LEU A 50 -0.75 -8.20 19.26
CA LEU A 50 0.31 -8.69 20.13
C LEU A 50 0.71 -7.67 21.20
N VAL A 51 0.81 -6.39 20.82
CA VAL A 51 1.08 -5.29 21.76
C VAL A 51 -0.04 -5.17 22.78
N GLY A 52 -1.30 -5.11 22.32
CA GLY A 52 -2.47 -5.06 23.20
C GLY A 52 -2.54 -6.26 24.14
N ARG A 53 -2.29 -7.47 23.64
CA ARG A 53 -2.26 -8.71 24.44
C ARG A 53 -1.16 -8.70 25.50
N ARG A 54 0.02 -8.17 25.18
CA ARG A 54 1.14 -8.07 26.13
C ARG A 54 0.83 -7.09 27.26
N ILE A 55 0.25 -5.94 26.92
CA ILE A 55 -0.11 -4.91 27.89
C ILE A 55 -1.28 -5.38 28.77
N GLY A 56 -2.35 -5.91 28.16
CA GLY A 56 -3.51 -6.43 28.89
C GLY A 56 -3.15 -7.54 29.89
N ARG A 57 -2.20 -8.42 29.55
CA ARG A 57 -1.72 -9.45 30.48
C ARG A 57 -0.96 -8.86 31.68
N ARG A 58 -0.21 -7.77 31.49
CA ARG A 58 0.50 -7.08 32.59
C ARG A 58 -0.43 -6.22 33.44
N SER A 59 -1.51 -5.70 32.85
CA SER A 59 -2.55 -4.94 33.54
C SER A 59 -3.64 -5.80 34.17
N SER A 60 -3.47 -7.12 34.31
CA SER A 60 -4.41 -7.94 35.09
C SER A 60 -4.40 -7.43 36.52
N THR A 61 -5.40 -6.63 36.88
CA THR A 61 -5.68 -6.15 38.23
C THR A 61 -5.57 -7.36 39.16
N THR A 62 -4.54 -7.36 40.00
CA THR A 62 -4.43 -8.34 41.07
C THR A 62 -5.57 -8.06 42.02
N VAL A 63 -6.65 -8.82 41.88
CA VAL A 63 -7.78 -8.72 42.80
C VAL A 63 -7.32 -9.44 44.07
N GLU A 64 -6.79 -8.68 45.03
CA GLU A 64 -6.62 -9.19 46.38
C GLU A 64 -8.01 -9.54 46.90
N ILE A 65 -8.33 -10.84 46.91
CA ILE A 65 -9.56 -11.35 47.49
C ILE A 65 -9.42 -11.19 49.00
N ARG A 66 -9.86 -10.04 49.53
CA ARG A 66 -10.01 -9.83 50.96
C ARG A 66 -11.26 -10.57 51.42
N ARG A 67 -11.07 -11.78 51.93
CA ARG A 67 -12.14 -12.56 52.56
C ARG A 67 -12.41 -11.93 53.94
N ILE A 68 -13.62 -11.39 54.12
CA ILE A 68 -14.19 -10.98 55.41
C ILE A 68 -14.84 -12.18 56.10
#